data_AF-A0A2N2DY39-F1
#
_entry.id   AF-A0A2N2DY39-F1
#
_cell.length_a   1.000
_cell.length_b   1.000
_cell.length_c   1.000
_cell.angle_alpha   90.00
_cell.angle_beta   90.00
_cell.angle_gamma   90.00
#
_symmetry.space_group_name_H-M   'P 1'
#
loop_
_entity.id
_entity.type
_entity.pdbx_description
1 polymer ?
#
loop_
_entity_poly.entity_id
_entity_poly.type
_entity_poly.pdbx_seq_one_letter_code
_entity_poly.pdbx_strand_id
1 'polypeptide(L)'
;MTLDKGKKITAWKVAATYIGTVVGAGFASGQEVLQYFGYFGYGGILGLVIAGILFYYFGKQILILGKKLKAESHVPIIYYAGGKRIGKLLDYIITFFLFGAVTTMAAGAGAIFQEQFNLPVFW
;
A
#
# COMPACT_ATOMS: atom_id res chain seq x y z
N MET A 1 21.00 20.22 16.91
CA MET A 1 20.56 19.03 16.15
C MET A 1 20.33 19.48 14.70
N THR A 2 21.34 19.27 13.87
CA THR A 2 21.44 19.81 12.51
C THR A 2 20.44 19.11 11.60
N LEU A 3 19.50 19.89 11.05
CA LEU A 3 18.61 19.47 9.97
C LEU A 3 19.47 19.02 8.79
N ASP A 4 19.47 17.72 8.48
CA ASP A 4 20.08 17.13 7.29
C ASP A 4 19.38 17.67 6.03
N LYS A 5 19.79 18.87 5.61
CA LYS A 5 19.52 19.41 4.29
C LYS A 5 20.46 18.71 3.31
N GLY A 6 20.06 17.59 2.71
CA GLY A 6 21.02 16.88 1.85
C GLY A 6 20.51 15.94 0.77
N LYS A 7 19.54 15.06 1.04
CA LYS A 7 19.13 14.08 0.03
C LYS A 7 17.99 14.62 -0.84
N LYS A 8 18.32 15.04 -2.06
CA LYS A 8 17.33 15.21 -3.14
C LYS A 8 16.59 13.89 -3.32
N ILE A 9 15.33 13.83 -2.88
CA ILE A 9 14.45 12.70 -3.15
C ILE A 9 14.06 12.80 -4.63
N THR A 10 14.55 11.85 -5.44
CA THR A 10 14.23 11.79 -6.87
C THR A 10 12.82 11.24 -7.07
N ALA A 11 12.18 11.61 -8.19
CA ALA A 11 10.86 11.08 -8.55
C ALA A 11 10.86 9.53 -8.59
N TRP A 12 11.96 8.93 -9.06
CA TRP A 12 12.14 7.49 -9.07
C TRP A 12 12.09 6.86 -7.68
N LYS A 13 12.72 7.49 -6.66
CA LYS A 13 12.67 7.00 -5.29
C LYS A 13 11.26 7.05 -4.74
N VAL A 14 10.53 8.14 -4.98
CA VAL A 14 9.13 8.27 -4.54
C VAL A 14 8.26 7.20 -5.21
N ALA A 15 8.43 6.99 -6.52
CA ALA A 15 7.70 5.97 -7.26
C ALA A 15 8.00 4.55 -6.74
N ALA A 16 9.27 4.21 -6.56
CA ALA A 16 9.68 2.91 -6.02
C ALA A 16 9.14 2.67 -4.60
N THR A 17 9.20 3.67 -3.71
CA THR A 17 8.63 3.56 -2.37
C THR A 17 7.11 3.39 -2.41
N TYR A 18 6.41 4.14 -3.27
CA TYR A 18 4.96 4.01 -3.43
C TYR A 18 4.59 2.60 -3.91
N ILE A 19 5.23 2.12 -4.99
CA ILE A 19 4.99 0.78 -5.53
C ILE A 19 5.29 -0.28 -4.46
N GLY A 20 6.46 -0.21 -3.80
CA GLY A 20 6.85 -1.20 -2.78
C GLY A 20 5.96 -1.20 -1.53
N THR A 21 5.28 -0.09 -1.23
CA THR A 21 4.34 0.00 -0.10
C THR A 21 2.96 -0.54 -0.46
N VAL A 22 2.54 -0.36 -1.71
CA VAL A 22 1.23 -0.83 -2.21
C VAL A 22 1.28 -2.32 -2.59
N VAL A 23 2.39 -2.79 -3.16
CA VAL A 23 2.57 -4.17 -3.59
C VAL A 23 2.89 -5.05 -2.38
N GLY A 24 1.90 -5.81 -1.91
CA GLY A 24 2.07 -6.85 -0.89
C GLY A 24 2.42 -8.23 -1.47
N ALA A 25 2.48 -9.24 -0.60
CA ALA A 25 2.84 -10.62 -0.98
C ALA A 25 1.92 -11.22 -2.06
N GLY A 26 0.62 -10.91 -2.02
CA GLY A 26 -0.35 -11.39 -3.01
C GLY A 26 -0.21 -10.75 -4.40
N PHE A 27 0.14 -9.46 -4.46
CA PHE A 27 0.51 -8.80 -5.72
C PHE A 27 1.86 -9.28 -6.24
N ALA A 28 2.83 -9.52 -5.35
CA ALA A 28 4.15 -10.00 -5.71
C ALA A 28 4.15 -11.44 -6.24
N SER A 29 3.34 -12.32 -5.65
CA SER A 29 3.15 -13.70 -6.12
C SER A 29 2.26 -13.78 -7.38
N GLY A 30 1.49 -12.73 -7.66
CA GLY A 30 0.56 -12.67 -8.79
C GLY A 30 -0.72 -13.48 -8.60
N GLN A 31 -0.88 -14.19 -7.48
CA GLN A 31 -2.04 -15.04 -7.21
C GLN A 31 -3.34 -14.22 -7.15
N GLU A 32 -3.32 -13.08 -6.45
CA GLU A 32 -4.48 -12.20 -6.38
C GLU A 32 -4.84 -11.62 -7.75
N VAL A 33 -3.84 -11.27 -8.56
CA VAL A 33 -4.07 -10.71 -9.90
C VAL A 33 -4.70 -11.76 -10.82
N LEU A 34 -4.23 -13.00 -10.78
CA LEU A 34 -4.80 -14.11 -11.55
C LEU A 34 -6.23 -14.44 -11.09
N GLN A 35 -6.46 -14.49 -9.77
CA GLN A 35 -7.76 -14.86 -9.21
C GLN A 35 -8.83 -13.78 -9.43
N TYR A 36 -8.47 -12.50 -9.27
CA TYR A 36 -9.44 -11.40 -9.37
C TYR A 36 -9.58 -10.83 -10.78
N PHE A 37 -8.55 -10.94 -11.63
CA PHE A 37 -8.58 -10.39 -12.98
C PHE A 37 -8.34 -11.45 -14.06
N GLY A 38 -7.35 -12.33 -13.89
CA GLY A 38 -7.03 -13.36 -14.90
C GLY A 38 -8.19 -14.32 -15.20
N TYR A 39 -8.88 -14.81 -14.16
CA TYR A 39 -9.96 -15.79 -14.29
C TYR A 39 -11.18 -15.27 -15.05
N PHE A 40 -11.40 -13.95 -15.07
CA PHE A 40 -12.57 -13.31 -15.67
C PHE A 40 -12.35 -12.87 -17.14
N GLY A 41 -11.21 -13.22 -17.75
CA GLY A 41 -10.91 -12.92 -19.15
C GLY A 41 -10.95 -11.42 -19.46
N TYR A 42 -11.65 -11.03 -20.54
CA TYR A 42 -11.74 -9.63 -20.96
C TYR A 42 -12.36 -8.69 -19.91
N GLY A 43 -13.32 -9.17 -19.11
CA GLY A 43 -13.91 -8.39 -18.02
C GLY A 43 -12.90 -8.08 -16.91
N GLY A 44 -11.98 -9.02 -16.65
CA GLY A 44 -10.89 -8.83 -15.71
C GLY A 44 -9.85 -7.82 -16.19
N ILE A 45 -9.57 -7.76 -17.50
CA ILE A 45 -8.68 -6.73 -18.08
C ILE A 45 -9.25 -5.33 -17.84
N LEU A 46 -10.55 -5.13 -18.05
CA LEU A 46 -11.21 -3.85 -17.75
C LEU A 46 -11.12 -3.52 -16.26
N GLY A 47 -11.37 -4.51 -15.39
CA GLY A 47 -11.21 -4.35 -13.94
C GLY A 47 -9.78 -3.93 -13.55
N LEU A 48 -8.77 -4.53 -14.17
CA LEU A 48 -7.36 -4.22 -13.94
C LEU A 48 -7.03 -2.78 -14.34
N VAL A 49 -7.52 -2.32 -15.49
CA VAL A 49 -7.33 -0.93 -15.96
C VAL A 49 -8.01 0.05 -15.00
N ILE A 50 -9.23 -0.24 -14.58
CA ILE A 50 -9.97 0.61 -13.62
C ILE A 50 -9.23 0.68 -12.29
N ALA A 51 -8.78 -0.46 -11.75
CA ALA A 51 -8.01 -0.52 -10.52
C ALA A 51 -6.71 0.30 -10.62
N GLY A 52 -5.98 0.19 -11.74
CA GLY A 52 -4.77 0.99 -11.99
C GLY A 52 -5.04 2.50 -12.00
N ILE A 53 -6.13 2.94 -12.64
CA ILE A 53 -6.55 4.35 -12.64
C ILE A 53 -6.87 4.81 -11.22
N LEU A 54 -7.59 4.01 -10.43
CA LEU A 54 -7.92 4.34 -9.04
C LEU A 54 -6.68 4.43 -8.16
N PHE A 55 -5.72 3.49 -8.29
CA PHE A 55 -4.44 3.57 -7.58
C PHE A 55 -3.69 4.85 -7.92
N TYR A 56 -3.56 5.18 -9.20
CA TYR A 56 -2.93 6.43 -9.63
C TYR A 56 -3.63 7.66 -9.02
N TYR A 57 -4.96 7.72 -9.13
CA TYR A 57 -5.74 8.87 -8.65
C TYR A 57 -5.61 9.05 -7.14
N PHE A 58 -5.91 8.03 -6.34
CA PHE A 58 -5.85 8.13 -4.88
C PHE A 58 -4.42 8.28 -4.36
N GLY A 59 -3.46 7.54 -4.93
CA GLY A 59 -2.05 7.67 -4.58
C GLY A 59 -1.53 9.08 -4.78
N LYS A 60 -1.84 9.70 -5.93
CA LYS A 60 -1.51 11.10 -6.21
C LYS A 60 -2.12 12.05 -5.20
N GLN A 61 -3.41 11.89 -4.87
CA GLN A 61 -4.08 12.77 -3.89
C GLN A 61 -3.42 12.68 -2.51
N ILE A 62 -3.16 11.45 -2.03
CA ILE A 62 -2.52 11.22 -0.73
C ILE A 62 -1.12 11.84 -0.69
N LEU A 63 -0.30 11.66 -1.75
CA LEU A 63 1.04 12.24 -1.82
C LEU A 63 1.02 13.78 -1.83
N ILE A 64 0.10 14.38 -2.59
CA ILE A 64 -0.05 15.84 -2.65
C ILE A 64 -0.50 16.38 -1.29
N LEU A 65 -1.50 15.76 -0.66
CA LEU A 65 -1.98 16.17 0.67
C LEU A 65 -0.90 15.99 1.73
N GLY A 66 -0.17 14.87 1.72
CA GLY A 66 0.95 14.63 2.63
C GLY A 66 2.00 15.72 2.54
N LYS A 67 2.36 16.14 1.31
CA LYS A 67 3.28 17.26 1.10
C LYS A 67 2.70 18.60 1.55
N LYS A 68 1.44 18.89 1.19
CA LYS A 68 0.78 20.17 1.50
C LYS A 68 0.59 20.38 3.00
N LEU A 69 0.22 19.32 3.71
CA LEU A 69 -0.03 19.32 5.15
C LEU A 69 1.22 19.07 5.99
N LYS A 70 2.37 18.79 5.34
CA LYS A 70 3.60 18.31 6.00
C LYS A 70 3.30 17.17 6.98
N ALA A 71 2.49 16.22 6.53
CA ALA A 71 1.98 15.15 7.36
C ALA A 71 3.10 14.14 7.67
N GLU A 72 3.27 13.80 8.95
CA GLU A 72 4.16 12.73 9.40
C GLU A 72 3.40 11.40 9.62
N SER A 73 2.08 11.41 9.51
CA SER A 73 1.20 10.24 9.64
C SER A 73 -0.02 10.34 8.74
N HIS A 74 -0.87 9.31 8.72
CA HIS A 74 -2.14 9.30 7.98
C HIS A 74 -3.18 10.25 8.58
N VAL A 75 -3.06 10.61 9.87
CA VAL A 75 -4.07 11.36 10.64
C VAL A 75 -4.38 12.74 10.04
N PRO A 76 -3.39 13.61 9.73
CA PRO A 76 -3.68 14.92 9.13
C PRO A 76 -4.42 14.81 7.79
N ILE A 77 -4.12 13.77 7.00
CA ILE A 77 -4.70 13.56 5.67
C ILE A 77 -6.18 13.17 5.80
N ILE A 78 -6.50 12.20 6.66
CA ILE A 78 -7.89 11.73 6.84
C ILE A 78 -8.77 12.75 7.57
N TYR A 79 -8.20 13.53 8.50
CA TYR A 79 -8.94 14.62 9.15
C TYR A 79 -9.20 15.77 8.19
N TYR A 80 -8.28 16.05 7.26
CA TYR A 80 -8.50 17.02 6.19
C TYR A 80 -9.57 16.53 5.20
N ALA A 81 -9.58 15.25 4.84
CA ALA A 81 -10.52 14.70 3.88
C ALA A 81 -11.94 14.48 4.44
N GLY A 82 -12.07 13.99 5.68
CA GLY A 82 -13.35 13.57 6.28
C GLY A 82 -13.80 14.41 7.49
N GLY A 83 -13.01 15.39 7.94
CA GLY A 83 -13.29 16.13 9.17
C GLY A 83 -13.19 15.27 10.44
N LYS A 84 -13.63 15.81 11.58
CA LYS A 84 -13.38 15.21 12.91
C LYS A 84 -14.09 13.87 13.15
N ARG A 85 -15.31 13.68 12.63
CA ARG A 85 -16.10 12.46 12.86
C ARG A 85 -15.64 11.32 11.94
N ILE A 86 -15.65 11.54 10.63
CA ILE A 86 -15.23 10.52 9.66
C ILE A 86 -13.72 10.27 9.78
N GLY A 87 -12.92 11.31 9.98
CA GLY A 87 -11.47 11.18 10.20
C GLY A 87 -11.13 10.29 11.41
N LYS A 88 -11.84 10.44 12.54
CA LYS A 88 -11.64 9.58 13.71
C LYS A 88 -12.03 8.12 13.45
N LEU A 89 -13.13 7.88 12.71
CA LEU A 89 -13.51 6.52 12.31
C LEU A 89 -12.45 5.89 11.41
N LEU A 90 -12.00 6.63 10.38
CA LEU A 90 -10.96 6.18 9.46
C LEU A 90 -9.64 5.91 10.17
N ASP A 91 -9.29 6.68 11.20
CA ASP A 91 -8.07 6.48 11.99
C ASP A 91 -8.07 5.09 12.67
N TYR A 92 -9.19 4.72 13.30
CA TYR A 92 -9.34 3.40 13.91
C TYR A 92 -9.31 2.28 12.86
N ILE A 93 -10.02 2.47 11.75
CA ILE A 93 -10.07 1.49 10.65
C ILE A 93 -8.66 1.27 10.10
N ILE A 94 -7.94 2.34 9.74
CA ILE A 94 -6.58 2.25 9.19
C ILE A 94 -5.65 1.58 10.19
N THR A 95 -5.71 1.95 11.47
CA THR A 95 -4.86 1.33 12.51
C THR A 95 -5.11 -0.18 12.62
N PHE A 96 -6.37 -0.60 12.60
CA PHE A 96 -6.73 -2.02 12.61
C PHE A 96 -6.23 -2.77 11.37
N PHE A 97 -6.44 -2.20 10.17
CA PHE A 97 -5.96 -2.81 8.93
C PHE A 97 -4.45 -2.78 8.78
N LEU A 98 -3.74 -1.80 9.35
CA LEU A 98 -2.28 -1.78 9.39
C LEU A 98 -1.73 -2.95 10.19
N PHE A 99 -2.34 -3.29 11.32
CA PHE A 99 -1.98 -4.50 12.07
C PHE A 99 -2.21 -5.76 11.23
N GLY A 100 -3.39 -5.88 10.62
CA GLY A 100 -3.70 -7.01 9.72
C GLY A 100 -2.75 -7.11 8.52
N ALA A 101 -2.35 -5.97 7.93
CA ALA A 101 -1.40 -5.93 6.84
C ALA A 101 -0.02 -6.46 7.26
N VAL A 102 0.46 -6.08 8.45
CA VAL A 102 1.72 -6.61 8.99
C VAL A 102 1.65 -8.12 9.20
N THR A 103 0.56 -8.63 9.80
CA THR A 103 0.38 -10.08 10.02
C THR A 103 0.31 -10.86 8.71
N THR A 104 -0.47 -10.38 7.72
CA THR A 104 -0.61 -11.04 6.42
C THR A 104 0.69 -11.01 5.60
N MET A 105 1.45 -9.90 5.65
CA MET A 105 2.78 -9.82 5.03
C MET A 105 3.78 -10.79 5.67
N ALA A 106 3.78 -10.92 7.00
CA ALA A 106 4.64 -11.88 7.69
C ALA A 106 4.30 -13.33 7.30
N ALA A 107 3.01 -13.68 7.28
CA ALA A 107 2.55 -15.00 6.84
C ALA A 107 2.90 -15.28 5.37
N GLY A 108 2.69 -14.30 4.48
CA GLY A 108 3.04 -14.41 3.06
C GLY A 108 4.54 -14.59 2.83
N ALA A 109 5.38 -13.88 3.59
CA ALA A 109 6.82 -14.09 3.56
C ALA A 109 7.18 -15.52 3.99
N GLY A 110 6.61 -16.02 5.10
CA GLY A 110 6.81 -17.39 5.57
C GLY A 110 6.46 -18.44 4.52
N ALA A 111 5.32 -18.29 3.85
CA ALA A 111 4.89 -19.18 2.76
C ALA A 111 5.89 -19.18 1.58
N ILE A 112 6.35 -18.00 1.14
CA ILE A 112 7.34 -17.90 0.06
C ILE A 112 8.67 -18.55 0.47
N PHE A 113 9.11 -18.36 1.73
CA PHE A 113 10.33 -19.00 2.23
C PHE A 113 10.22 -20.53 2.23
N GLN A 114 9.05 -21.07 2.57
CA GLN A 114 8.79 -22.50 2.49
C GLN A 114 8.81 -22.98 1.02
N GLU A 115 8.11 -22.30 0.12
CA GLU A 115 8.02 -22.71 -1.30
C GLU A 115 9.36 -22.65 -2.03
N GLN A 116 10.17 -21.60 -1.78
CA GLN A 116 11.40 -21.36 -2.54
C GLN A 116 12.65 -21.98 -1.91
N PHE A 117 12.70 -22.11 -0.58
CA PHE A 117 13.87 -22.60 0.14
C PHE A 117 13.63 -23.95 0.84
N ASN A 118 12.41 -24.50 0.74
CA ASN A 118 12.02 -25.77 1.35
C ASN A 118 12.33 -25.84 2.86
N LEU A 119 12.37 -24.68 3.51
CA LEU A 119 12.64 -24.54 4.94
C LEU A 119 11.38 -24.85 5.74
N PRO A 120 11.50 -25.45 6.94
CA PRO A 120 10.36 -25.64 7.83
C PRO A 120 9.76 -24.28 8.18
N VAL A 121 8.44 -24.20 8.17
CA VAL A 121 7.71 -23.06 8.74
C VAL A 121 7.89 -23.15 10.25
N PHE A 122 8.97 -22.57 10.76
CA PHE A 122 8.99 -22.13 12.15
C PHE A 122 8.22 -20.81 12.15
N TRP A 123 7.23 -20.67 13.05
CA TRP A 123 6.16 -19.66 13.12
C TRP A 123 4.80 -20.13 12.59
#